data_AF-V5GNR2-F1
#
_entry.id   AF-V5GNR2-F1
#
_cell.length_a   1.000
_cell.length_b   1.000
_cell.length_c   1.000
_cell.angle_alpha   90.00
_cell.angle_beta   90.00
_cell.angle_gamma   90.00
#
_symmetry.space_group_name_H-M   'P 1'
#
loop_
_entity.id
_entity.type
_entity.pdbx_description
1 polymer ?
#
loop_
_entity_poly.entity_id
_entity_poly.type
_entity_poly.pdbx_seq_one_letter_code
_entity_poly.pdbx_strand_id
1 'polypeptide(L)'
;LFKRRIANTLKKEEAVKVNATCGGQFRLQKADRILEEPKYFTTKNSPICRDTNLEAWFQEHVVTPISTELDEFQERDSGWALNSITNLGININKFTPQLGSSYIDLPTSIKKKRACINVKNYDDACFAWAVTSAL
;
A
#
# COMPACT_ATOMS: atom_id res chain seq x y z
N LEU A 1 13.30 12.58 -4.05
CA LEU A 1 13.51 11.40 -4.94
C LEU A 1 12.24 10.57 -5.13
N PHE A 2 11.57 10.18 -4.03
CA PHE A 2 10.32 9.38 -4.03
C PHE A 2 9.23 9.93 -4.96
N LYS A 3 8.75 11.16 -4.72
CA LYS A 3 7.69 11.81 -5.51
C LYS A 3 7.95 11.76 -7.02
N ARG A 4 9.19 12.06 -7.43
CA ARG A 4 9.60 12.05 -8.84
C ARG A 4 9.51 10.64 -9.45
N ARG A 5 9.92 9.60 -8.72
CA ARG A 5 9.85 8.22 -9.21
C ARG A 5 8.40 7.76 -9.34
N ILE A 6 7.57 7.99 -8.31
CA ILE A 6 6.15 7.66 -8.35
C ILE A 6 5.44 8.39 -9.49
N ALA A 7 5.63 9.71 -9.62
CA ALA A 7 5.03 10.49 -10.70
C ALA A 7 5.44 9.99 -12.09
N ASN A 8 6.69 9.54 -12.27
CA ASN A 8 7.14 8.97 -13.54
C ASN A 8 6.53 7.58 -13.83
N THR A 9 6.32 6.75 -12.80
CA THR A 9 5.66 5.46 -12.97
C THR A 9 4.17 5.64 -13.30
N LEU A 10 3.49 6.58 -12.64
CA LEU A 10 2.07 6.90 -12.87
C LEU A 10 1.78 7.53 -14.25
N LYS A 11 2.82 7.92 -15.01
CA LYS A 11 2.67 8.29 -16.44
C LYS A 11 2.40 7.07 -17.33
N LYS A 12 2.89 5.89 -16.92
CA LYS A 12 2.78 4.65 -17.71
C LYS A 12 1.70 3.72 -17.18
N GLU A 13 1.54 3.68 -15.86
CA GLU A 13 0.57 2.84 -15.16
C GLU A 13 -0.49 3.75 -14.51
N GLU A 14 -1.75 3.29 -14.44
CA GLU A 14 -2.84 4.09 -13.87
C GLU A 14 -2.76 4.20 -12.34
N ALA A 15 -2.31 3.12 -11.70
CA ALA A 15 -2.06 3.05 -10.28
C ALA A 15 -0.87 2.12 -9.98
N VAL A 16 -0.30 2.25 -8.79
CA VAL A 16 0.79 1.40 -8.30
C VAL A 16 0.53 1.01 -6.85
N LYS A 17 1.06 -0.13 -6.40
CA LYS A 17 1.13 -0.48 -4.98
C LYS A 17 2.53 -0.23 -4.49
N VAL A 18 2.66 0.49 -3.38
CA VAL A 18 3.94 0.87 -2.82
C VAL A 18 4.05 0.38 -1.39
N ASN A 19 5.22 -0.13 -1.04
CA ASN A 19 5.64 -0.32 0.33
C ASN A 19 7.07 0.15 0.54
N ALA A 20 7.48 0.22 1.80
CA ALA A 20 8.84 0.58 2.19
C ALA A 20 9.43 -0.50 3.10
N THR A 21 10.73 -0.71 2.98
CA THR A 21 11.50 -1.60 3.84
C THR A 21 12.64 -0.80 4.48
N CYS A 22 12.66 -0.75 5.81
CA CYS A 22 13.73 -0.16 6.60
C CYS A 22 14.54 -1.28 7.26
N GLY A 23 15.83 -1.36 6.96
CA GLY A 23 16.78 -2.25 7.62
C GLY A 23 17.64 -1.46 8.59
N GLY A 24 17.75 -1.91 9.83
CA GLY A 24 18.60 -1.30 10.86
C GLY A 24 19.45 -2.32 11.59
N GLN A 25 20.63 -1.90 12.05
CA GLN A 25 21.43 -2.65 13.01
C GLN A 25 20.97 -2.27 14.42
N PHE A 26 20.64 -3.28 15.22
CA PHE A 26 20.28 -3.09 16.62
C PHE A 26 21.37 -3.66 17.49
N ARG A 27 21.65 -2.96 18.58
CA ARG A 27 22.62 -3.39 19.58
C ARG A 27 21.94 -3.68 20.90
N LEU A 28 22.35 -4.75 21.56
CA LEU A 28 21.95 -5.10 22.91
C LEU A 28 23.20 -5.20 23.78
N GLN A 29 23.26 -4.40 24.84
CA GLN A 29 24.35 -4.44 25.80
C GLN A 29 23.93 -5.28 27.00
N LYS A 30 24.57 -6.45 27.19
CA LYS A 30 24.39 -7.32 28.35
C LYS A 30 25.71 -7.49 29.08
N ALA A 31 25.84 -6.84 30.24
CA ALA A 31 27.02 -6.87 31.10
C ALA A 31 28.34 -6.64 30.36
N ASP A 32 28.97 -7.70 29.84
CA ASP A 32 30.28 -7.72 29.16
C ASP A 32 30.21 -8.05 27.65
N ARG A 33 29.02 -8.19 27.07
CA ARG A 33 28.83 -8.52 25.64
C ARG A 33 27.92 -7.50 24.95
N ILE A 34 28.39 -7.02 23.80
CA ILE A 34 27.59 -6.26 22.84
C ILE A 34 27.13 -7.28 21.78
N LEU A 35 25.82 -7.46 21.66
CA LEU A 35 25.22 -8.23 20.57
C LEU A 35 24.72 -7.24 19.52
N GLU A 36 25.06 -7.47 18.25
CA GLU A 36 24.56 -6.70 17.13
C GLU A 36 23.78 -7.61 16.18
N GLU A 37 22.54 -7.23 15.87
CA GLU A 37 21.69 -7.98 14.95
C GLU A 37 21.00 -7.03 13.94
N PRO A 38 20.97 -7.42 12.65
CA PRO A 38 20.17 -6.71 11.66
C PRO A 38 18.69 -7.07 11.82
N LYS A 39 17.82 -6.06 11.80
CA LYS A 39 16.37 -6.21 11.73
C LYS A 39 15.81 -5.44 10.54
N TYR A 40 14.69 -5.92 10.00
CA TYR A 40 14.02 -5.33 8.85
C TYR A 40 12.54 -5.13 9.15
N PHE A 41 12.07 -3.92 8.91
CA PHE A 41 10.68 -3.48 9.09
C PHE A 41 10.11 -3.18 7.70
N THR A 42 9.01 -3.82 7.34
CA THR A 42 8.40 -3.65 6.00
C THR A 42 6.96 -3.24 6.14
N THR A 43 6.61 -2.10 5.54
CA THR A 43 5.24 -1.59 5.56
C THR A 43 4.33 -2.42 4.65
N LYS A 44 3.02 -2.31 4.91
CA LYS A 44 2.01 -2.95 4.06
C LYS A 44 1.98 -2.28 2.69
N ASN A 45 1.65 -3.06 1.66
CA ASN A 45 1.39 -2.49 0.33
C ASN A 45 0.15 -1.60 0.37
N SER A 46 0.33 -0.32 0.05
CA SER A 46 -0.78 0.64 -0.09
C SER A 46 -0.83 1.18 -1.54
N PRO A 47 -2.03 1.32 -2.12
CA PRO A 47 -2.17 1.84 -3.48
C PRO A 47 -1.88 3.34 -3.54
N ILE A 48 -1.33 3.78 -4.66
CA ILE A 48 -1.19 5.18 -5.05
C ILE A 48 -1.81 5.34 -6.44
N CYS A 49 -2.77 6.26 -6.54
CA CYS A 49 -3.44 6.68 -7.78
C CYS A 49 -3.00 8.10 -8.15
N ARG A 50 -3.43 8.60 -9.32
CA ARG A 50 -3.02 9.92 -9.83
C ARG A 50 -3.44 11.10 -8.94
N ASP A 51 -4.56 10.93 -8.26
CA ASP A 51 -5.21 11.89 -7.37
C ASP A 51 -4.70 11.80 -5.92
N THR A 52 -3.87 10.81 -5.60
CA THR A 52 -3.34 10.62 -4.25
C THR A 52 -2.34 11.72 -3.87
N ASN A 53 -2.54 12.37 -2.73
CA ASN A 53 -1.56 13.29 -2.16
C ASN A 53 -0.32 12.53 -1.67
N LEU A 54 0.75 12.58 -2.45
CA LEU A 54 1.98 11.82 -2.19
C LEU A 54 2.69 12.19 -0.88
N GLU A 55 2.54 13.43 -0.39
CA GLU A 55 3.16 13.81 0.89
C GLU A 55 2.41 13.18 2.06
N ALA A 56 1.09 13.39 2.11
CA ALA A 56 0.24 12.81 3.14
C ALA A 56 0.36 11.28 3.14
N TRP A 57 0.31 10.65 1.96
CA TRP A 57 0.48 9.22 1.80
C TRP A 57 1.83 8.72 2.32
N PHE A 58 2.92 9.44 2.04
CA PHE A 58 4.26 9.02 2.50
C PHE A 58 4.37 9.12 4.03
N GLN A 59 3.82 10.17 4.63
CA GLN A 59 3.80 10.29 6.08
C GLN A 59 2.98 9.15 6.72
N GLU A 60 1.76 8.93 6.25
CA GLU A 60 0.83 7.96 6.83
C GLU A 60 1.26 6.50 6.63
N HIS A 61 1.79 6.15 5.46
CA HIS A 61 2.04 4.74 5.09
C HIS A 61 3.52 4.33 5.11
N VAL A 62 4.45 5.28 5.25
CA VAL A 62 5.89 4.99 5.32
C VAL A 62 6.48 5.48 6.63
N VAL A 63 6.38 6.78 6.92
CA VAL A 63 7.06 7.37 8.09
C VAL A 63 6.44 6.87 9.38
N THR A 64 5.13 7.10 9.58
CA THR A 64 4.44 6.72 10.82
C THR A 64 4.59 5.23 11.13
N PRO A 65 4.33 4.28 10.20
CA PRO A 65 4.41 2.86 10.53
C PRO A 65 5.83 2.39 10.86
N ILE A 66 6.84 2.90 10.14
CA ILE A 66 8.24 2.54 10.41
C ILE A 66 8.68 3.10 11.76
N SER A 67 8.35 4.37 12.05
CA SER A 67 8.65 4.97 13.36
C SER A 67 7.99 4.21 14.49
N THR A 68 6.70 3.88 14.37
CA THR A 68 5.99 3.09 15.38
C THR A 68 6.60 1.71 15.56
N GLU A 69 6.92 0.97 14.50
CA GLU A 69 7.57 -0.34 14.65
C GLU A 69 8.97 -0.25 15.26
N LEU A 70 9.73 0.80 14.96
CA LEU A 70 11.04 1.05 15.56
C LEU A 70 10.93 1.35 17.06
N ASP A 71 9.98 2.21 17.45
CA ASP A 71 9.74 2.58 18.84
C ASP A 71 9.23 1.37 19.64
N GLU A 72 8.25 0.63 19.11
CA GLU A 72 7.74 -0.60 19.73
C GLU A 72 8.84 -1.66 19.91
N PHE A 73 9.75 -1.77 18.93
CA PHE A 73 10.86 -2.72 19.01
C PHE A 73 11.84 -2.34 20.13
N GLN A 74 12.15 -1.05 20.29
CA GLN A 74 13.01 -0.55 21.37
C GLN A 74 12.37 -0.69 22.76
N GLU A 75 11.05 -0.49 22.85
CA GLU A 75 10.32 -0.59 24.13
C GLU A 75 10.08 -2.03 24.59
N ARG A 76 9.83 -2.96 23.65
CA ARG A 76 9.46 -4.36 23.99
C ARG A 76 10.66 -5.26 24.28
N ASP A 77 11.73 -5.17 23.50
CA ASP A 77 12.89 -6.05 23.70
C ASP A 77 13.91 -5.39 24.63
N SER A 78 14.08 -5.97 25.82
CA SER A 78 14.71 -5.42 27.03
C SER A 78 16.17 -4.94 26.87
N GLY A 79 16.38 -3.87 26.09
CA GLY A 79 17.66 -3.22 25.87
C GLY A 79 18.16 -3.19 24.41
N TRP A 80 17.36 -3.55 23.41
CA TRP A 80 17.76 -3.35 22.02
C TRP A 80 17.61 -1.88 21.64
N ALA A 81 18.74 -1.24 21.32
CA ALA A 81 18.77 0.11 20.81
C ALA A 81 19.10 0.09 19.33
N LEU A 82 18.42 0.92 18.54
CA LEU A 82 18.82 1.16 17.16
C LEU A 82 20.22 1.79 17.15
N ASN A 83 21.17 1.13 16.48
CA ASN A 83 22.53 1.61 16.32
C ASN A 83 22.68 2.43 15.04
N SER A 84 22.20 1.89 13.92
CA SER A 84 22.26 2.56 12.62
C SER A 84 21.20 2.04 11.65
N ILE A 85 20.78 2.88 10.71
CA ILE A 85 19.92 2.48 9.59
C ILE A 85 20.85 2.03 8.45
N THR A 86 20.72 0.78 8.04
CA THR A 86 21.55 0.16 7.00
C THR A 86 20.96 0.34 5.61
N ASN A 87 19.62 0.26 5.50
CA ASN A 87 18.94 0.32 4.20
C ASN A 87 17.55 0.94 4.35
N LEU A 88 17.17 1.75 3.37
CA LEU A 88 15.80 2.20 3.18
C LEU A 88 15.40 1.99 1.71
N GLY A 89 14.59 0.96 1.48
CA GLY A 89 14.06 0.59 0.17
C GLY A 89 12.61 1.03 0.01
N ILE A 90 12.25 1.47 -1.19
CA ILE A 90 10.86 1.70 -1.59
C ILE A 90 10.57 0.77 -2.75
N ASN A 91 9.62 -0.14 -2.58
CA ASN A 91 9.23 -1.08 -3.64
C ASN A 91 7.96 -0.57 -4.30
N ILE A 92 8.01 -0.45 -5.63
CA ILE A 92 6.89 -0.01 -6.45
C ILE A 92 6.44 -1.23 -7.26
N ASN A 93 5.29 -1.76 -6.89
CA ASN A 93 4.69 -2.93 -7.50
C ASN A 93 3.64 -2.51 -8.53
N LYS A 94 3.62 -3.21 -9.66
CA LYS A 94 2.57 -3.03 -10.65
C LYS A 94 1.22 -3.37 -10.03
N PHE A 95 0.24 -2.49 -10.22
CA PHE A 95 -1.09 -2.66 -9.67
C PHE A 95 -2.12 -2.34 -10.74
N THR A 96 -2.87 -3.35 -11.15
CA THR A 96 -4.06 -3.15 -11.98
C THR A 96 -5.25 -3.09 -11.02
N PRO A 97 -5.77 -1.90 -10.70
CA PRO A 97 -6.98 -1.82 -9.92
C PRO A 97 -8.09 -2.56 -10.66
N GLN A 98 -8.99 -3.22 -9.92
CA GLN A 98 -10.23 -3.70 -10.50
C GLN A 98 -11.09 -2.48 -10.78
N LEU A 99 -10.91 -1.91 -11.97
CA LEU A 99 -11.73 -0.81 -12.45
C LEU A 99 -13.12 -1.37 -12.74
N GLY A 100 -14.15 -0.68 -12.23
CA GLY A 100 -15.49 -0.85 -12.77
C GLY A 100 -15.50 -0.30 -14.18
N SER A 101 -15.98 -1.08 -15.14
CA SER A 101 -16.22 -0.59 -16.50
C SER A 101 -17.70 -0.21 -16.67
N SER A 102 -18.05 0.21 -17.89
CA SER A 102 -19.43 0.18 -18.37
C SER A 102 -20.00 -1.25 -18.38
N TYR A 103 -21.27 -1.38 -18.77
CA TYR A 103 -22.00 -2.64 -18.90
C TYR A 103 -21.11 -3.81 -19.33
N ILE A 104 -20.99 -4.79 -18.43
CA ILE A 104 -20.35 -6.09 -18.71
C ILE A 104 -21.48 -7.11 -18.86
N ASP A 105 -21.44 -7.92 -19.92
CA ASP A 105 -22.47 -8.97 -20.05
C ASP A 105 -22.26 -10.03 -18.96
N LEU A 106 -23.35 -10.37 -18.26
CA LEU A 106 -23.29 -11.37 -17.20
C LEU A 106 -22.99 -12.76 -17.79
N PRO A 107 -22.23 -13.60 -17.05
CA PRO A 107 -22.13 -15.02 -17.37
C PRO A 107 -23.51 -15.67 -17.52
N THR A 108 -23.64 -16.58 -18.48
CA THR A 108 -24.92 -17.22 -18.83
C THR A 108 -25.61 -17.89 -17.64
N SER A 109 -24.84 -18.45 -16.70
CA SER A 109 -25.33 -19.06 -15.46
C SER A 109 -26.06 -18.08 -14.54
N ILE A 110 -25.61 -16.82 -14.48
CA ILE A 110 -26.22 -15.76 -13.67
C ILE A 110 -27.40 -15.15 -14.44
N LYS A 111 -27.21 -14.86 -15.74
CA LYS A 111 -28.23 -14.27 -16.62
C LYS A 111 -29.50 -15.14 -16.69
N LYS A 112 -29.35 -16.46 -16.71
CA LYS A 112 -30.47 -17.42 -16.71
C LYS A 112 -31.30 -17.39 -15.43
N LYS A 113 -30.68 -17.09 -14.28
CA LYS A 113 -31.36 -17.06 -12.97
C LYS A 113 -32.28 -15.85 -12.80
N ARG A 114 -32.11 -14.79 -13.62
CA ARG A 114 -32.89 -13.54 -13.57
C ARG A 114 -32.98 -12.91 -12.17
N ALA A 115 -32.01 -13.19 -11.31
CA ALA A 115 -31.97 -12.73 -9.91
C ALA A 115 -31.10 -11.48 -9.72
N CYS A 116 -30.42 -11.00 -10.76
CA CYS A 116 -29.55 -9.84 -10.71
C CYS A 116 -29.99 -8.80 -11.76
N ILE A 117 -30.03 -7.53 -11.37
CA ILE A 117 -30.25 -6.41 -12.28
C ILE A 117 -28.90 -6.05 -12.91
N ASN A 118 -28.75 -6.28 -14.22
CA ASN A 118 -27.55 -5.89 -14.97
C ASN A 118 -27.79 -4.54 -15.67
N VAL A 119 -27.49 -3.46 -14.98
CA VAL A 119 -27.77 -2.10 -15.47
C VAL A 119 -26.91 -1.78 -16.69
N LYS A 120 -27.56 -1.40 -17.79
CA LYS A 120 -26.89 -0.91 -18.99
C LYS A 120 -26.64 0.60 -18.85
N ASN A 121 -25.38 1.00 -18.91
CA ASN A 121 -24.97 2.39 -19.04
C ASN A 121 -24.30 2.64 -20.39
N TYR A 122 -24.52 3.82 -20.96
CA TYR A 122 -23.92 4.27 -22.23
C TYR A 122 -22.97 5.46 -22.03
N ASP A 123 -22.75 5.85 -20.77
CA ASP A 123 -21.88 6.92 -20.30
C ASP A 123 -20.84 6.36 -19.31
N ASP A 124 -19.93 7.19 -18.82
CA ASP A 124 -18.92 6.80 -17.82
C ASP A 124 -19.45 6.84 -16.37
N ALA A 125 -20.78 6.81 -16.18
CA ALA A 125 -21.43 6.94 -14.87
C ALA A 125 -21.88 5.59 -14.28
N CYS A 126 -21.17 4.49 -14.56
CA CYS A 126 -21.56 3.13 -14.15
C CYS A 126 -21.81 2.98 -12.64
N PHE A 127 -21.02 3.66 -11.80
CA PHE A 127 -21.20 3.65 -10.35
C PHE A 127 -22.51 4.30 -9.92
N ALA A 128 -22.85 5.47 -10.48
CA ALA A 128 -24.10 6.16 -10.19
C ALA A 128 -25.31 5.29 -10.59
N TRP A 129 -25.28 4.73 -11.81
CA TRP A 129 -26.33 3.86 -12.30
C TRP A 129 -26.50 2.60 -11.44
N ALA A 130 -25.39 1.96 -11.03
CA ALA A 130 -25.44 0.81 -10.14
C ALA A 130 -26.09 1.16 -8.78
N VAL A 131 -25.70 2.28 -8.16
CA VAL A 131 -26.29 2.74 -6.88
C VAL A 131 -27.78 3.07 -7.05
N THR A 132 -28.15 3.84 -8.07
CA THR A 132 -29.56 4.24 -8.30
C THR A 132 -30.47 3.06 -8.63
N SER A 133 -29.94 1.99 -9.23
CA SER A 133 -30.72 0.79 -9.54
C SER A 133 -30.96 -0.13 -8.33
N ALA A 134 -30.19 0.05 -7.26
CA ALA A 134 -30.28 -0.74 -6.04
C ALA A 134 -31.22 -0.12 -5.00
N LEU A 135 -31.56 1.17 -5.17
CA LEU A 135 -32.50 1.93 -4.35
C LEU A 135 -33.91 1.86 -4.93
#